data_AF-A0A7X6YHA9-F1
#
_entry.id   AF-A0A7X6YHA9-F1
#
_cell.length_a   1.000
_cell.length_b   1.000
_cell.length_c   1.000
_cell.angle_alpha   90.00
_cell.angle_beta   90.00
_cell.angle_gamma   90.00
#
_symmetry.space_group_name_H-M   'P 1'
#
loop_
_entity.id
_entity.type
_entity.pdbx_description
1 polymer ?
#
loop_
_entity_poly.entity_id
_entity_poly.type
_entity_poly.pdbx_seq_one_letter_code
_entity_poly.pdbx_strand_id
1 'polypeptide(L)'
;MFDNSKRAFIAINDEAEVCLIPKMANRHGLITGATGTGKTVTLQTLSETFSEMGVPVFAADMKGDLSGVAKIGGNKESVNKRVDGYNLKDKGFEYKPFPVRFWDVFGEQGHPVRTTVTSMGPLLLERLLGLNETQGAILTMAFRIADDNNLLILDLKDLQKMLQFIGDNRKDFTTKYGNISPASIGAIQRGLMRLESEGADKFFGEPDLEITDFIQTEQGKGVINILAADKLMYSPRVYTTFLLWLLDDLYETLPEVGDLEKPKLVFFFDEAHLLFNDMPNSLLEKVEQIVRLIRSKGVGVYFCTQNPADIPQTILGQLGNRVQHALRAYTPNDQKAVKVAANTFRPNPKFDTEEAITQLNTGEALVSFLDEKGAPQMVERANILPPQGQIGPITAGERDQIIRSSLIYGVYEQLIDRESAYEILSQKQDLLAEERRMAAEEKERIRIQKEEEKAAREAERVKRAEARKRKEEQGILGDLLEQVGKSTSRQISYQIGKTITRGLLGGLFGKR
;
A
#
# COMPACT_ATOMS: atom_id res chain seq x y z
N MET A 1 18.68 8.20 -31.07
CA MET A 1 18.48 8.37 -29.60
C MET A 1 19.74 8.13 -28.78
N PHE A 2 20.84 7.67 -29.37
CA PHE A 2 22.12 7.59 -28.68
C PHE A 2 23.17 8.34 -29.48
N ASP A 3 24.11 8.94 -28.78
CA ASP A 3 25.30 9.47 -29.44
C ASP A 3 26.31 8.34 -29.75
N ASN A 4 27.43 8.70 -30.37
CA ASN A 4 28.49 7.74 -30.74
C ASN A 4 29.12 7.02 -29.53
N SER A 5 28.95 7.57 -28.33
CA SER A 5 29.44 7.00 -27.06
C SER A 5 28.35 6.23 -26.31
N LYS A 6 27.21 5.94 -26.96
CA LYS A 6 26.03 5.27 -26.38
C LYS A 6 25.39 6.03 -25.20
N ARG A 7 25.63 7.35 -25.10
CA ARG A 7 24.92 8.22 -24.15
C ARG A 7 23.52 8.51 -24.68
N ALA A 8 22.54 8.58 -23.79
CA ALA A 8 21.14 8.82 -24.13
C ALA A 8 20.97 10.26 -24.61
N PHE A 9 20.69 10.47 -25.89
CA PHE A 9 20.49 11.79 -26.48
C PHE A 9 19.06 12.27 -26.16
N ILE A 10 18.93 13.31 -25.31
CA ILE A 10 17.64 13.74 -24.73
C ILE A 10 17.23 15.13 -25.19
N ALA A 11 18.19 16.04 -25.40
CA ALA A 11 17.89 17.41 -25.81
C ALA A 11 18.97 17.95 -26.75
N ILE A 12 18.63 18.94 -27.58
CA ILE A 12 19.53 19.55 -28.56
C ILE A 12 19.53 21.08 -28.39
N ASN A 13 20.72 21.68 -28.43
CA ASN A 13 20.88 23.12 -28.61
C ASN A 13 21.78 23.40 -29.82
N ASP A 14 22.00 24.69 -30.13
CA ASP A 14 22.75 25.10 -31.32
C ASP A 14 24.24 24.66 -31.29
N GLU A 15 24.77 24.35 -30.10
CA GLU A 15 26.18 24.04 -29.89
C GLU A 15 26.45 22.54 -29.75
N ALA A 16 25.52 21.77 -29.17
CA ALA A 16 25.77 20.39 -28.78
C ALA A 16 24.50 19.55 -28.57
N GLU A 17 24.71 18.23 -28.60
CA GLU A 17 23.76 17.24 -28.12
C GLU A 17 23.86 17.10 -26.61
N VAL A 18 22.76 17.30 -25.90
CA VAL A 18 22.68 17.15 -24.45
C VAL A 18 22.26 15.72 -24.13
N CYS A 19 23.21 14.96 -23.59
CA CYS A 19 23.05 13.54 -23.36
C CYS A 19 23.06 13.18 -21.87
N LEU A 20 22.21 12.24 -21.49
CA LEU A 20 22.25 11.57 -20.19
C LEU A 20 23.20 10.36 -20.26
N ILE A 21 24.06 10.20 -19.27
CA ILE A 21 24.95 9.04 -19.16
C ILE A 21 24.17 7.87 -18.54
N PRO A 22 24.01 6.72 -19.23
CA PRO A 22 23.28 5.54 -18.73
C PRO A 22 23.60 5.14 -17.30
N LYS A 23 24.90 5.04 -16.96
CA LYS A 23 25.41 4.70 -15.64
C LYS A 23 25.00 5.70 -14.55
N MET A 24 24.66 6.94 -14.92
CA MET A 24 24.24 7.99 -14.01
C MET A 24 22.70 8.13 -13.90
N ALA A 25 21.93 7.33 -14.64
CA ALA A 25 20.46 7.37 -14.60
C ALA A 25 19.88 6.91 -13.25
N ASN A 26 20.57 6.03 -12.51
CA ASN A 26 20.12 5.60 -11.18
C ASN A 26 20.41 6.64 -10.08
N ARG A 27 21.08 7.76 -10.39
CA ARG A 27 21.28 8.90 -9.46
C ARG A 27 20.09 9.85 -9.39
N HIS A 28 18.91 9.30 -9.67
CA HIS A 28 17.61 9.96 -9.61
C HIS A 28 17.51 11.20 -10.50
N GLY A 29 16.32 11.79 -10.57
CA GLY A 29 16.14 13.03 -11.29
C GLY A 29 14.90 13.82 -10.93
N LEU A 30 14.87 15.05 -11.43
CA LEU A 30 13.77 15.99 -11.28
C LEU A 30 13.38 16.52 -12.65
N ILE A 31 12.09 16.40 -12.98
CA ILE A 31 11.48 17.00 -14.16
C ILE A 31 10.43 18.00 -13.67
N THR A 32 10.58 19.26 -14.01
CA THR A 32 9.71 20.32 -13.45
C THR A 32 9.35 21.39 -14.45
N GLY A 33 8.28 22.14 -14.19
CA GLY A 33 7.77 23.20 -15.05
C GLY A 33 6.25 23.33 -14.98
N ALA A 34 5.69 24.43 -15.48
CA ALA A 34 4.25 24.64 -15.48
C ALA A 34 3.48 23.63 -16.37
N THR A 35 2.16 23.61 -16.27
CA THR A 35 1.32 22.78 -17.15
C THR A 35 1.47 23.21 -18.61
N GLY A 36 1.60 22.22 -19.51
CA GLY A 36 1.74 22.45 -20.95
C GLY A 36 3.11 22.92 -21.44
N THR A 37 4.14 22.98 -20.58
CA THR A 37 5.48 23.47 -20.98
C THR A 37 6.39 22.39 -21.56
N GLY A 38 6.06 21.11 -21.37
CA GLY A 38 6.79 19.98 -21.97
C GLY A 38 7.10 18.80 -21.05
N LYS A 39 6.74 18.85 -19.75
CA LYS A 39 7.05 17.80 -18.77
C LYS A 39 6.71 16.38 -19.24
N THR A 40 5.47 16.17 -19.71
CA THR A 40 5.00 14.85 -20.18
C THR A 40 5.79 14.37 -21.40
N VAL A 41 6.19 15.30 -22.29
CA VAL A 41 7.04 14.97 -23.43
C VAL A 41 8.42 14.54 -22.95
N THR A 42 9.03 15.24 -21.99
CA THR A 42 10.32 14.84 -21.40
C THR A 42 10.23 13.47 -20.73
N LEU A 43 9.19 13.22 -19.94
CA LEU A 43 8.94 11.92 -19.31
C LEU A 43 8.85 10.82 -20.37
N GLN A 44 8.05 11.05 -21.42
CA GLN A 44 7.90 10.11 -22.53
C GLN A 44 9.23 9.87 -23.26
N THR A 45 9.93 10.92 -23.69
CA THR A 45 11.22 10.82 -24.39
C THR A 45 12.27 10.06 -23.56
N LEU A 46 12.34 10.32 -22.25
CA LEU A 46 13.22 9.56 -21.36
C LEU A 46 12.79 8.10 -21.24
N SER A 47 11.48 7.84 -21.09
CA SER A 47 10.94 6.47 -20.98
C SER A 47 11.23 5.63 -22.22
N GLU A 48 11.02 6.21 -23.40
CA GLU A 48 11.34 5.63 -24.70
C GLU A 48 12.85 5.37 -24.83
N THR A 49 13.68 6.31 -24.39
CA THR A 49 15.14 6.16 -24.45
C THR A 49 15.62 5.06 -23.52
N PHE A 50 15.11 4.97 -22.29
CA PHE A 50 15.41 3.88 -21.37
C PHE A 50 14.93 2.53 -21.91
N SER A 51 13.71 2.48 -22.45
CA SER A 51 13.20 1.28 -23.11
C SER A 51 14.14 0.83 -24.23
N GLU A 52 14.58 1.74 -25.10
CA GLU A 52 15.51 1.42 -26.18
C GLU A 52 16.89 0.94 -25.68
N MET A 53 17.31 1.39 -24.49
CA MET A 53 18.51 0.89 -23.82
C MET A 53 18.33 -0.52 -23.23
N GLY A 54 17.13 -1.11 -23.27
CA GLY A 54 16.82 -2.34 -22.54
C GLY A 54 16.67 -2.12 -21.04
N VAL A 55 16.31 -0.90 -20.62
CA VAL A 55 16.01 -0.54 -19.22
C VAL A 55 14.48 -0.42 -19.10
N PRO A 56 13.83 -1.32 -18.35
CA PRO A 56 12.41 -1.22 -18.03
C PRO A 56 12.09 0.08 -17.28
N VAL A 57 10.88 0.57 -17.48
CA VAL A 57 10.40 1.83 -16.89
C VAL A 57 9.11 1.55 -16.16
N PHE A 58 8.89 2.19 -15.02
CA PHE A 58 7.59 2.30 -14.39
C PHE A 58 7.17 3.78 -14.37
N ALA A 59 5.97 4.09 -14.82
CA ALA A 59 5.42 5.43 -14.80
C ALA A 59 3.99 5.42 -14.25
N ALA A 60 3.75 6.23 -13.23
CA ALA A 60 2.40 6.52 -12.76
C ALA A 60 1.76 7.58 -13.66
N ASP A 61 0.84 7.18 -14.54
CA ASP A 61 0.18 8.08 -15.50
C ASP A 61 -1.14 8.59 -14.94
N MET A 62 -1.08 9.79 -14.37
CA MET A 62 -2.23 10.45 -13.75
C MET A 62 -3.15 11.14 -14.77
N LYS A 63 -2.65 11.43 -15.97
CA LYS A 63 -3.39 12.17 -17.00
C LYS A 63 -3.90 11.26 -18.12
N GLY A 64 -3.40 10.03 -18.20
CA GLY A 64 -3.72 9.07 -19.26
C GLY A 64 -2.99 9.34 -20.57
N ASP A 65 -2.05 10.29 -20.57
CA ASP A 65 -1.40 10.81 -21.78
C ASP A 65 -0.21 9.94 -22.25
N LEU A 66 0.31 9.05 -21.40
CA LEU A 66 1.52 8.27 -21.69
C LEU A 66 1.23 6.99 -22.47
N SER A 67 -0.01 6.51 -22.45
CA SER A 67 -0.42 5.25 -23.11
C SER A 67 -0.14 5.21 -24.62
N GLY A 68 -0.01 6.36 -25.28
CA GLY A 68 0.38 6.51 -26.68
C GLY A 68 1.72 5.87 -27.04
N VAL A 69 2.64 5.74 -26.10
CA VAL A 69 3.98 5.19 -26.36
C VAL A 69 3.97 3.76 -26.95
N ALA A 70 2.85 3.04 -26.80
CA ALA A 70 2.61 1.74 -27.42
C ALA A 70 2.41 1.79 -28.96
N LYS A 71 2.25 2.98 -29.54
CA LYS A 71 1.97 3.19 -30.97
C LYS A 71 3.03 4.06 -31.62
N ILE A 72 3.12 3.96 -32.94
CA ILE A 72 4.05 4.75 -33.77
C ILE A 72 3.72 6.24 -33.63
N GLY A 73 4.77 7.06 -33.44
CA GLY A 73 4.65 8.52 -33.39
C GLY A 73 4.32 9.20 -34.71
N GLY A 74 4.48 10.53 -34.72
CA GLY A 74 4.20 11.36 -35.91
C GLY A 74 2.73 11.77 -36.08
N ASN A 75 1.90 11.48 -35.08
CA ASN A 75 0.47 11.82 -35.06
C ASN A 75 0.17 13.33 -34.88
N LYS A 76 1.18 14.16 -34.58
CA LYS A 76 1.05 15.61 -34.40
C LYS A 76 1.97 16.37 -35.34
N GLU A 77 1.40 17.34 -36.06
CA GLU A 77 2.15 18.18 -37.01
C GLU A 77 3.28 18.98 -36.32
N SER A 78 3.05 19.45 -35.09
CA SER A 78 4.06 20.15 -34.29
C SER A 78 5.29 19.31 -33.98
N VAL A 79 5.11 17.98 -33.84
CA VAL A 79 6.21 17.02 -33.64
C VAL A 79 6.98 16.85 -34.93
N ASN A 80 6.29 16.64 -36.06
CA ASN A 80 6.91 16.52 -37.38
C ASN A 80 7.77 17.75 -37.73
N LYS A 81 7.26 18.95 -37.50
CA LYS A 81 8.01 20.21 -37.71
C LYS A 81 9.30 20.28 -36.89
N ARG A 82 9.30 19.77 -35.65
CA ARG A 82 10.51 19.73 -34.81
C ARG A 82 11.50 18.66 -35.27
N VAL A 83 11.01 17.48 -35.64
CA VAL A 83 11.85 16.40 -36.19
C VAL A 83 12.60 16.88 -37.43
N ASP A 84 11.90 17.54 -38.34
CA ASP A 84 12.50 18.09 -39.56
C ASP A 84 13.39 19.31 -39.22
N GLY A 85 12.94 20.22 -38.34
CA GLY A 85 13.69 21.41 -37.95
C GLY A 85 15.03 21.13 -37.25
N TYR A 86 15.15 20.02 -36.54
CA TYR A 86 16.40 19.59 -35.89
C TYR A 86 17.18 18.55 -36.70
N ASN A 87 16.77 18.24 -37.93
CA ASN A 87 17.36 17.21 -38.80
C ASN A 87 17.53 15.86 -38.08
N LEU A 88 16.54 15.44 -37.29
CA LEU A 88 16.70 14.26 -36.44
C LEU A 88 16.75 12.96 -37.25
N LYS A 89 16.13 12.92 -38.44
CA LYS A 89 16.18 11.76 -39.35
C LYS A 89 17.61 11.41 -39.72
N ASP A 90 18.44 12.41 -40.00
CA ASP A 90 19.86 12.23 -40.33
C ASP A 90 20.67 11.73 -39.13
N LYS A 91 20.16 11.97 -37.91
CA LYS A 91 20.70 11.48 -36.63
C LYS A 91 20.09 10.13 -36.20
N GLY A 92 19.41 9.42 -37.10
CA GLY A 92 18.84 8.10 -36.86
C GLY A 92 17.54 8.10 -36.05
N PHE A 93 16.80 9.21 -36.03
CA PHE A 93 15.46 9.25 -35.46
C PHE A 93 14.45 8.54 -36.38
N GLU A 94 13.61 7.71 -35.76
CA GLU A 94 12.52 7.00 -36.44
C GLU A 94 11.29 6.97 -35.52
N TYR A 95 10.09 7.18 -36.08
CA TYR A 95 8.87 6.95 -35.31
C TYR A 95 8.63 5.45 -35.15
N LYS A 96 8.43 4.99 -33.91
CA LYS A 96 8.29 3.56 -33.60
C LYS A 96 7.51 3.35 -32.30
N PRO A 97 6.88 2.19 -32.12
CA PRO A 97 6.23 1.83 -30.86
C PRO A 97 7.24 1.24 -29.87
N PHE A 98 6.82 1.18 -28.61
CA PHE A 98 7.57 0.55 -27.52
C PHE A 98 6.73 -0.53 -26.82
N PRO A 99 7.37 -1.54 -26.21
CA PRO A 99 6.66 -2.54 -25.44
C PRO A 99 6.07 -1.89 -24.17
N VAL A 100 4.76 -2.01 -23.99
CA VAL A 100 4.03 -1.39 -22.89
C VAL A 100 3.24 -2.43 -22.12
N ARG A 101 3.23 -2.33 -20.78
CA ARG A 101 2.36 -3.09 -19.87
C ARG A 101 1.51 -2.11 -19.07
N PHE A 102 0.20 -2.33 -19.05
CA PHE A 102 -0.74 -1.48 -18.32
C PHE A 102 -1.08 -2.12 -16.99
N TRP A 103 -1.07 -1.32 -15.94
CA TRP A 103 -1.35 -1.72 -14.56
C TRP A 103 -2.45 -0.83 -13.99
N ASP A 104 -3.29 -1.37 -13.12
CA ASP A 104 -4.38 -0.62 -12.49
C ASP A 104 -4.72 -1.23 -11.13
N VAL A 105 -4.78 -0.41 -10.08
CA VAL A 105 -5.19 -0.84 -8.73
C VAL A 105 -6.63 -1.34 -8.71
N PHE A 106 -7.51 -0.80 -9.56
CA PHE A 106 -8.91 -1.22 -9.62
C PHE A 106 -9.18 -2.30 -10.67
N GLY A 107 -8.18 -2.65 -11.49
CA GLY A 107 -8.25 -3.69 -12.52
C GLY A 107 -9.14 -3.39 -13.73
N GLU A 108 -9.41 -2.12 -14.03
CA GLU A 108 -10.27 -1.72 -15.16
C GLU A 108 -9.47 -1.33 -16.41
N GLN A 109 -8.34 -0.65 -16.25
CA GLN A 109 -7.53 -0.10 -17.34
C GLN A 109 -6.16 -0.78 -17.50
N GLY A 110 -5.93 -1.87 -16.80
CA GLY A 110 -4.66 -2.59 -16.75
C GLY A 110 -4.76 -3.88 -15.94
N HIS A 111 -3.65 -4.62 -15.87
CA HIS A 111 -3.51 -5.77 -14.98
C HIS A 111 -3.76 -5.32 -13.53
N PRO A 112 -4.61 -6.03 -12.77
CA PRO A 112 -4.88 -5.69 -11.38
C PRO A 112 -3.60 -5.68 -10.56
N VAL A 113 -3.31 -4.57 -9.90
CA VAL A 113 -2.24 -4.51 -8.91
C VAL A 113 -2.84 -4.78 -7.54
N ARG A 114 -2.36 -5.82 -6.87
CA ARG A 114 -2.75 -6.14 -5.50
C ARG A 114 -1.54 -6.29 -4.60
N THR A 115 -1.79 -6.14 -3.31
CA THR A 115 -0.87 -6.55 -2.27
C THR A 115 -1.60 -7.01 -1.02
N THR A 116 -0.92 -7.69 -0.11
CA THR A 116 -1.55 -8.12 1.14
C THR A 116 -1.44 -7.06 2.22
N VAL A 117 -2.37 -7.06 3.18
CA VAL A 117 -2.31 -6.22 4.37
C VAL A 117 -1.03 -6.50 5.19
N THR A 118 -0.60 -7.77 5.24
CA THR A 118 0.70 -8.16 5.80
C THR A 118 1.87 -7.52 5.06
N SER A 119 1.91 -7.59 3.72
CA SER A 119 2.97 -7.00 2.88
C SER A 119 3.06 -5.48 3.03
N MET A 120 1.92 -4.79 3.14
CA MET A 120 1.86 -3.34 3.39
C MET A 120 2.42 -2.95 4.76
N GLY A 121 2.16 -3.79 5.78
CA GLY A 121 2.60 -3.57 7.13
C GLY A 121 1.89 -2.43 7.89
N PRO A 122 2.09 -2.34 9.21
CA PRO A 122 1.33 -1.43 10.06
C PRO A 122 1.66 0.05 9.82
N LEU A 123 2.90 0.39 9.45
CA LEU A 123 3.33 1.78 9.28
C LEU A 123 2.65 2.46 8.08
N LEU A 124 2.62 1.79 6.93
CA LEU A 124 1.97 2.34 5.73
C LEU A 124 0.45 2.34 5.86
N LEU A 125 -0.12 1.34 6.55
CA LEU A 125 -1.54 1.32 6.90
C LEU A 125 -1.93 2.42 7.89
N GLU A 126 -1.05 2.77 8.85
CA GLU A 126 -1.27 3.89 9.76
C GLU A 126 -1.54 5.18 8.99
N ARG A 127 -0.70 5.46 7.97
CA ARG A 127 -0.91 6.60 7.07
C ARG A 127 -2.19 6.46 6.25
N LEU A 128 -2.39 5.31 5.63
CA LEU A 128 -3.54 5.08 4.75
C LEU A 128 -4.86 5.33 5.49
N LEU A 129 -4.94 4.86 6.73
CA LEU A 129 -6.08 5.01 7.62
C LEU A 129 -6.16 6.40 8.29
N GLY A 130 -5.07 7.17 8.27
CA GLY A 130 -4.96 8.48 8.92
C GLY A 130 -5.01 8.38 10.44
N LEU A 131 -4.31 7.38 10.99
CA LEU A 131 -4.28 7.10 12.41
C LEU A 131 -3.32 8.05 13.14
N ASN A 132 -3.58 8.26 14.43
CA ASN A 132 -2.61 8.88 15.33
C ASN A 132 -1.66 7.83 15.94
N GLU A 133 -0.60 8.28 16.62
CA GLU A 133 0.43 7.41 17.21
C GLU A 133 -0.14 6.32 18.13
N THR A 134 -1.17 6.62 18.93
CA THR A 134 -1.80 5.63 19.82
C THR A 134 -2.57 4.56 19.02
N GLN A 135 -3.24 4.96 17.95
CA GLN A 135 -3.95 4.04 17.07
C GLN A 135 -2.96 3.21 16.22
N GLY A 136 -1.87 3.82 15.73
CA GLY A 136 -0.78 3.14 15.04
C GLY A 136 -0.08 2.09 15.90
N ALA A 137 0.18 2.40 17.18
CA ALA A 137 0.70 1.43 18.13
C ALA A 137 -0.24 0.22 18.32
N ILE A 138 -1.56 0.46 18.41
CA ILE A 138 -2.55 -0.63 18.51
C ILE A 138 -2.63 -1.45 17.22
N LEU A 139 -2.54 -0.80 16.06
CA LEU A 139 -2.46 -1.50 14.78
C LEU A 139 -1.22 -2.40 14.73
N THR A 140 -0.06 -1.89 15.13
CA THR A 140 1.19 -2.67 15.22
C THR A 140 1.05 -3.85 16.17
N MET A 141 0.39 -3.66 17.32
CA MET A 141 0.07 -4.77 18.24
C MET A 141 -0.84 -5.81 17.58
N ALA A 142 -1.80 -5.40 16.76
CA ALA A 142 -2.70 -6.32 16.07
C ALA A 142 -1.95 -7.25 15.11
N PHE A 143 -0.99 -6.71 14.34
CA PHE A 143 -0.08 -7.49 13.50
C PHE A 143 0.73 -8.49 14.34
N ARG A 144 1.36 -8.02 15.41
CA ARG A 144 2.16 -8.91 16.28
C ARG A 144 1.35 -10.02 16.94
N ILE A 145 0.09 -9.75 17.32
CA ILE A 145 -0.80 -10.78 17.87
C ILE A 145 -1.17 -11.78 16.77
N ALA A 146 -1.40 -11.33 15.53
CA ALA A 146 -1.68 -12.23 14.41
C ALA A 146 -0.49 -13.15 14.12
N ASP A 147 0.72 -12.61 14.06
CA ASP A 147 1.96 -13.38 13.88
C ASP A 147 2.15 -14.43 14.98
N ASP A 148 2.01 -14.02 16.25
CA ASP A 148 2.14 -14.91 17.41
C ASP A 148 1.08 -16.03 17.43
N ASN A 149 -0.03 -15.86 16.71
CA ASN A 149 -1.10 -16.86 16.57
C ASN A 149 -1.13 -17.53 15.19
N ASN A 150 -0.14 -17.24 14.32
CA ASN A 150 -0.05 -17.75 12.95
C ASN A 150 -1.34 -17.50 12.13
N LEU A 151 -1.89 -16.29 12.24
CA LEU A 151 -3.08 -15.84 11.52
C LEU A 151 -2.66 -14.92 10.38
N LEU A 152 -2.99 -15.29 9.14
CA LEU A 152 -2.66 -14.49 7.96
C LEU A 152 -3.61 -13.30 7.84
N ILE A 153 -3.08 -12.10 7.66
CA ILE A 153 -3.87 -10.90 7.37
C ILE A 153 -3.66 -10.53 5.90
N LEU A 154 -4.46 -11.09 5.02
CA LEU A 154 -4.29 -10.92 3.58
C LEU A 154 -5.02 -9.67 3.09
N ASP A 155 -6.23 -9.43 3.57
CA ASP A 155 -7.07 -8.33 3.10
C ASP A 155 -7.72 -7.49 4.23
N LEU A 156 -8.65 -6.61 3.87
CA LEU A 156 -9.35 -5.75 4.82
C LEU A 156 -10.31 -6.55 5.73
N LYS A 157 -10.99 -7.62 5.26
CA LYS A 157 -11.90 -8.43 6.10
C LYS A 157 -11.10 -9.14 7.19
N ASP A 158 -9.89 -9.58 6.88
CA ASP A 158 -8.98 -10.21 7.84
C ASP A 158 -8.59 -9.26 8.96
N LEU A 159 -8.15 -8.04 8.60
CA LEU A 159 -7.75 -7.06 9.60
C LEU A 159 -8.93 -6.61 10.46
N GLN A 160 -10.11 -6.43 9.85
CA GLN A 160 -11.33 -6.12 10.59
C GLN A 160 -11.66 -7.23 11.61
N LYS A 161 -11.60 -8.50 11.19
CA LYS A 161 -11.86 -9.65 12.06
C LYS A 161 -10.81 -9.78 13.16
N MET A 162 -9.55 -9.53 12.84
CA MET A 162 -8.45 -9.55 13.80
C MET A 162 -8.64 -8.49 14.89
N LEU A 163 -9.01 -7.26 14.50
CA LEU A 163 -9.31 -6.18 15.44
C LEU A 163 -10.53 -6.48 16.33
N GLN A 164 -11.57 -7.13 15.77
CA GLN A 164 -12.72 -7.60 16.55
C GLN A 164 -12.28 -8.65 17.58
N PHE A 165 -11.52 -9.66 17.16
CA PHE A 165 -11.00 -10.70 18.03
C PHE A 165 -10.16 -10.12 19.17
N ILE A 166 -9.28 -9.16 18.88
CA ILE A 166 -8.50 -8.46 19.91
C ILE A 166 -9.43 -7.68 20.86
N GLY A 167 -10.43 -6.98 20.32
CA GLY A 167 -11.41 -6.20 21.09
C GLY A 167 -12.24 -7.04 22.07
N ASP A 168 -12.63 -8.23 21.66
CA ASP A 168 -13.42 -9.17 22.47
C ASP A 168 -12.57 -9.85 23.55
N ASN A 169 -11.27 -10.05 23.29
CA ASN A 169 -10.35 -10.78 24.17
C ASN A 169 -9.26 -9.89 24.80
N ARG A 170 -9.48 -8.56 24.90
CA ARG A 170 -8.47 -7.59 25.37
C ARG A 170 -7.77 -7.95 26.67
N LYS A 171 -8.50 -8.56 27.62
CA LYS A 171 -7.96 -8.95 28.93
C LYS A 171 -6.81 -9.95 28.80
N ASP A 172 -6.89 -10.83 27.81
CA ASP A 172 -5.91 -11.88 27.57
C ASP A 172 -4.63 -11.31 26.93
N PHE A 173 -4.76 -10.24 26.15
CA PHE A 173 -3.64 -9.57 25.50
C PHE A 173 -2.97 -8.48 26.35
N THR A 174 -3.69 -7.90 27.32
CA THR A 174 -3.24 -6.71 28.07
C THR A 174 -1.89 -6.93 28.76
N THR A 175 -1.67 -8.10 29.36
CA THR A 175 -0.42 -8.36 30.11
C THR A 175 0.80 -8.50 29.22
N LYS A 176 0.66 -9.09 28.03
CA LYS A 176 1.78 -9.37 27.12
C LYS A 176 2.09 -8.21 26.19
N TYR A 177 1.07 -7.52 25.68
CA TYR A 177 1.23 -6.51 24.63
C TYR A 177 0.98 -5.08 25.13
N GLY A 178 0.34 -4.91 26.29
CA GLY A 178 -0.05 -3.61 26.83
C GLY A 178 -1.55 -3.33 26.66
N ASN A 179 -1.99 -2.18 27.17
CA ASN A 179 -3.40 -1.83 27.20
C ASN A 179 -3.95 -1.50 25.81
N ILE A 180 -5.09 -2.12 25.45
CA ILE A 180 -5.74 -1.91 24.15
C ILE A 180 -7.08 -1.20 24.38
N SER A 181 -7.20 0.04 23.88
CA SER A 181 -8.41 0.85 24.04
C SER A 181 -9.50 0.46 23.04
N PRO A 182 -10.76 0.23 23.48
CA PRO A 182 -11.90 0.01 22.57
C PRO A 182 -12.15 1.18 21.64
N ALA A 183 -11.92 2.39 22.12
CA ALA A 183 -12.12 3.60 21.33
C ALA A 183 -11.16 3.65 20.13
N SER A 184 -9.91 3.22 20.34
CA SER A 184 -8.92 3.13 19.27
C SER A 184 -9.23 2.01 18.28
N ILE A 185 -9.63 0.82 18.75
CA ILE A 185 -10.10 -0.26 17.86
C ILE A 185 -11.25 0.25 16.96
N GLY A 186 -12.25 0.90 17.56
CA GLY A 186 -13.38 1.45 16.81
C GLY A 186 -12.97 2.55 15.82
N ALA A 187 -11.94 3.34 16.12
CA ALA A 187 -11.40 4.32 15.17
C ALA A 187 -10.71 3.66 13.97
N ILE A 188 -9.91 2.61 14.21
CA ILE A 188 -9.25 1.84 13.15
C ILE A 188 -10.31 1.16 12.26
N GLN A 189 -11.32 0.51 12.84
CA GLN A 189 -12.40 -0.13 12.08
C GLN A 189 -13.17 0.86 11.19
N ARG A 190 -13.51 2.05 11.69
CA ARG A 190 -14.13 3.10 10.84
C ARG A 190 -13.20 3.56 9.71
N GLY A 191 -11.89 3.60 9.95
CA GLY A 191 -10.91 3.86 8.92
C GLY A 191 -10.93 2.81 7.82
N LEU A 192 -10.99 1.52 8.19
CA LEU A 192 -11.05 0.40 7.25
C LEU A 192 -12.33 0.45 6.40
N MET A 193 -13.49 0.69 7.02
CA MET A 193 -14.77 0.82 6.30
C MET A 193 -14.76 1.99 5.29
N ARG A 194 -14.07 3.09 5.62
CA ARG A 194 -13.91 4.22 4.70
C ARG A 194 -13.07 3.83 3.48
N LEU A 195 -11.95 3.15 3.69
CA LEU A 195 -11.10 2.66 2.60
C LEU A 195 -11.83 1.66 1.69
N GLU A 196 -12.60 0.75 2.27
CA GLU A 196 -13.45 -0.19 1.54
C GLU A 196 -14.48 0.55 0.67
N SER A 197 -15.08 1.62 1.21
CA SER A 197 -16.01 2.48 0.43
C SER A 197 -15.31 3.25 -0.70
N GLU A 198 -14.00 3.49 -0.59
CA GLU A 198 -13.15 4.11 -1.62
C GLU A 198 -12.61 3.07 -2.64
N GLY A 199 -12.99 1.79 -2.52
CA GLY A 199 -12.59 0.71 -3.43
C GLY A 199 -11.20 0.12 -3.15
N ALA A 200 -10.62 0.38 -1.97
CA ALA A 200 -9.31 -0.16 -1.58
C ALA A 200 -9.34 -1.68 -1.31
N ASP A 201 -10.51 -2.28 -1.14
CA ASP A 201 -10.69 -3.73 -1.03
C ASP A 201 -10.16 -4.46 -2.28
N LYS A 202 -10.25 -3.85 -3.46
CA LYS A 202 -9.68 -4.42 -4.70
C LYS A 202 -8.14 -4.44 -4.72
N PHE A 203 -7.52 -3.54 -3.96
CA PHE A 203 -6.07 -3.43 -3.85
C PHE A 203 -5.51 -4.46 -2.86
N PHE A 204 -6.27 -4.83 -1.82
CA PHE A 204 -5.80 -5.77 -0.81
C PHE A 204 -6.26 -7.20 -1.12
N GLY A 205 -5.33 -8.08 -1.48
CA GLY A 205 -5.61 -9.49 -1.77
C GLY A 205 -4.51 -10.17 -2.58
N GLU A 206 -4.81 -11.37 -3.09
CA GLU A 206 -3.87 -12.19 -3.85
C GLU A 206 -4.32 -12.42 -5.32
N PRO A 207 -3.38 -12.65 -6.26
CA PRO A 207 -1.93 -12.71 -6.05
C PRO A 207 -1.33 -11.33 -5.74
N ASP A 208 -0.41 -11.31 -4.79
CA ASP A 208 0.44 -10.14 -4.52
C ASP A 208 1.27 -9.86 -5.78
N LEU A 209 1.57 -8.58 -6.03
CA LEU A 209 2.37 -8.17 -7.18
C LEU A 209 3.78 -8.74 -7.04
N GLU A 210 4.24 -9.46 -8.05
CA GLU A 210 5.65 -9.85 -8.14
C GLU A 210 6.44 -8.71 -8.78
N ILE A 211 7.16 -7.94 -7.96
CA ILE A 211 7.92 -6.75 -8.40
C ILE A 211 8.88 -7.03 -9.54
N THR A 212 9.42 -8.24 -9.62
CA THR A 212 10.33 -8.62 -10.70
C THR A 212 9.64 -8.63 -12.08
N ASP A 213 8.30 -8.66 -12.15
CA ASP A 213 7.55 -8.49 -13.39
C ASP A 213 7.68 -7.08 -14.01
N PHE A 214 8.05 -6.08 -13.22
CA PHE A 214 8.39 -4.76 -13.79
C PHE A 214 9.74 -4.75 -14.51
N ILE A 215 10.59 -5.77 -14.30
CA ILE A 215 11.95 -5.85 -14.81
C ILE A 215 12.01 -6.75 -16.07
N GLN A 216 11.02 -6.62 -16.94
CA GLN A 216 10.92 -7.40 -18.17
C GLN A 216 11.46 -6.65 -19.39
N THR A 217 11.98 -7.40 -20.37
CA THR A 217 12.41 -6.86 -21.67
C THR A 217 11.77 -7.64 -22.80
N GLU A 218 11.48 -6.97 -23.92
CA GLU A 218 10.94 -7.56 -25.13
C GLU A 218 11.77 -7.13 -26.32
N GLN A 219 12.29 -8.10 -27.08
CA GLN A 219 13.16 -7.85 -28.25
C GLN A 219 14.35 -6.91 -27.91
N GLY A 220 14.90 -7.05 -26.70
CA GLY A 220 16.02 -6.23 -26.22
C GLY A 220 15.62 -4.85 -25.68
N LYS A 221 14.35 -4.45 -25.79
CA LYS A 221 13.82 -3.20 -25.22
C LYS A 221 13.23 -3.43 -23.84
N GLY A 222 13.42 -2.49 -22.92
CA GLY A 222 12.78 -2.51 -21.60
C GLY A 222 11.29 -2.27 -21.72
N VAL A 223 10.48 -3.04 -21.01
CA VAL A 223 9.03 -2.82 -20.96
C VAL A 223 8.72 -1.51 -20.23
N ILE A 224 7.86 -0.68 -20.81
CA ILE A 224 7.33 0.53 -20.19
C ILE A 224 6.04 0.13 -19.44
N ASN A 225 6.14 0.01 -18.13
CA ASN A 225 5.03 -0.25 -17.22
C ASN A 225 4.31 1.06 -16.92
N ILE A 226 3.04 1.15 -17.28
CA ILE A 226 2.20 2.33 -17.10
C ILE A 226 1.10 1.99 -16.11
N LEU A 227 1.13 2.61 -14.94
CA LEU A 227 0.01 2.55 -13.98
C LEU A 227 -1.03 3.59 -14.37
N ALA A 228 -2.24 3.13 -14.70
CA ALA A 228 -3.41 4.00 -14.85
C ALA A 228 -3.80 4.56 -13.48
N ALA A 229 -3.54 5.85 -13.26
CA ALA A 229 -3.74 6.51 -11.97
C ALA A 229 -4.76 7.66 -12.03
N ASP A 230 -5.49 7.79 -13.13
CA ASP A 230 -6.56 8.76 -13.34
C ASP A 230 -7.66 8.67 -12.27
N LYS A 231 -8.08 7.44 -11.91
CA LYS A 231 -9.01 7.22 -10.79
C LYS A 231 -8.35 7.38 -9.43
N LEU A 232 -7.10 6.91 -9.28
CA LEU A 232 -6.34 7.00 -8.03
C LEU A 232 -6.12 8.45 -7.58
N MET A 233 -6.10 9.40 -8.52
CA MET A 233 -6.03 10.83 -8.21
C MET A 233 -7.16 11.31 -7.31
N TYR A 234 -8.35 10.69 -7.37
CA TYR A 234 -9.47 11.01 -6.48
C TYR A 234 -9.31 10.41 -5.07
N SER A 235 -8.36 9.49 -4.90
CA SER A 235 -7.99 8.86 -3.63
C SER A 235 -6.49 9.04 -3.33
N PRO A 236 -6.00 10.28 -3.08
CA PRO A 236 -4.57 10.57 -2.93
C PRO A 236 -3.85 9.73 -1.87
N ARG A 237 -4.56 9.33 -0.80
CA ARG A 237 -3.98 8.48 0.25
C ARG A 237 -3.65 7.08 -0.26
N VAL A 238 -4.54 6.47 -1.04
CA VAL A 238 -4.33 5.15 -1.65
C VAL A 238 -3.16 5.24 -2.62
N TYR A 239 -3.14 6.26 -3.48
CA TYR A 239 -2.05 6.50 -4.43
C TYR A 239 -0.68 6.60 -3.72
N THR A 240 -0.56 7.50 -2.75
CA THR A 240 0.71 7.71 -2.07
C THR A 240 1.15 6.48 -1.27
N THR A 241 0.23 5.82 -0.57
CA THR A 241 0.55 4.57 0.13
C THR A 241 1.02 3.48 -0.83
N PHE A 242 0.36 3.32 -1.97
CA PHE A 242 0.75 2.37 -3.01
C PHE A 242 2.18 2.64 -3.52
N LEU A 243 2.51 3.88 -3.87
CA LEU A 243 3.83 4.19 -4.40
C LEU A 243 4.95 4.03 -3.35
N LEU A 244 4.65 4.33 -2.08
CA LEU A 244 5.60 4.12 -1.00
C LEU A 244 5.83 2.65 -0.70
N TRP A 245 4.75 1.85 -0.67
CA TRP A 245 4.84 0.41 -0.57
C TRP A 245 5.67 -0.16 -1.72
N LEU A 246 5.40 0.26 -2.95
CA LEU A 246 6.11 -0.21 -4.13
C LEU A 246 7.63 0.05 -4.05
N LEU A 247 8.02 1.23 -3.57
CA LEU A 247 9.44 1.56 -3.38
C LEU A 247 10.09 0.74 -2.25
N ASP A 248 9.37 0.50 -1.16
CA ASP A 248 9.84 -0.32 -0.04
C ASP A 248 10.02 -1.78 -0.47
N ASP A 249 9.04 -2.34 -1.18
CA ASP A 249 9.05 -3.72 -1.64
C ASP A 249 10.17 -3.98 -2.67
N LEU A 250 10.42 -3.03 -3.57
CA LEU A 250 11.60 -3.03 -4.43
C LEU A 250 12.92 -3.05 -3.66
N TYR A 251 13.01 -2.26 -2.59
CA TYR A 251 14.22 -2.16 -1.80
C TYR A 251 14.53 -3.47 -1.05
N GLU A 252 13.49 -4.09 -0.48
CA GLU A 252 13.59 -5.37 0.23
C GLU A 252 13.85 -6.53 -0.73
N THR A 253 13.18 -6.56 -1.90
CA THR A 253 13.26 -7.68 -2.86
C THR A 253 14.53 -7.66 -3.71
N LEU A 254 15.00 -6.50 -4.17
CA LEU A 254 16.14 -6.46 -5.08
C LEU A 254 17.48 -6.66 -4.36
N PRO A 255 18.45 -7.37 -4.96
CA PRO A 255 19.80 -7.45 -4.43
C PRO A 255 20.58 -6.15 -4.69
N GLU A 256 21.57 -5.87 -3.84
CA GLU A 256 22.55 -4.82 -4.11
C GLU A 256 23.44 -5.20 -5.29
N VAL A 257 23.70 -4.26 -6.19
CA VAL A 257 24.39 -4.52 -7.47
C VAL A 257 25.55 -3.59 -7.80
N GLY A 258 25.90 -2.68 -6.89
CA GLY A 258 27.00 -1.73 -7.11
C GLY A 258 26.77 -0.84 -8.34
N ASP A 259 27.86 -0.51 -9.05
CA ASP A 259 27.85 0.41 -10.18
C ASP A 259 27.63 -0.33 -11.51
N LEU A 260 26.38 -0.37 -11.98
CA LEU A 260 26.01 -0.93 -13.28
C LEU A 260 26.23 0.07 -14.44
N GLU A 261 26.45 -0.45 -15.65
CA GLU A 261 26.55 0.36 -16.88
C GLU A 261 25.24 1.08 -17.25
N LYS A 262 24.11 0.56 -16.78
CA LYS A 262 22.77 1.15 -16.90
C LYS A 262 21.91 0.66 -15.72
N PRO A 263 20.87 1.39 -15.31
CA PRO A 263 19.93 0.95 -14.27
C PRO A 263 19.22 -0.35 -14.65
N LYS A 264 18.74 -1.07 -13.63
CA LYS A 264 17.83 -2.22 -13.78
C LYS A 264 16.40 -1.79 -14.06
N LEU A 265 15.98 -0.65 -13.52
CA LEU A 265 14.62 -0.13 -13.59
C LEU A 265 14.64 1.38 -13.32
N VAL A 266 13.75 2.13 -13.98
CA VAL A 266 13.58 3.57 -13.73
C VAL A 266 12.12 3.87 -13.40
N PHE A 267 11.90 4.58 -12.30
CA PHE A 267 10.60 5.08 -11.86
C PHE A 267 10.38 6.52 -12.28
N PHE A 268 9.21 6.82 -12.80
CA PHE A 268 8.66 8.16 -12.96
C PHE A 268 7.42 8.32 -12.10
N PHE A 269 7.48 9.26 -11.17
CA PHE A 269 6.33 9.70 -10.40
C PHE A 269 5.80 10.98 -11.04
N ASP A 270 4.73 10.86 -11.84
CA ASP A 270 4.00 12.05 -12.29
C ASP A 270 3.22 12.67 -11.12
N GLU A 271 3.12 14.00 -11.15
CA GLU A 271 2.56 14.80 -10.06
C GLU A 271 3.10 14.42 -8.67
N ALA A 272 4.43 14.35 -8.57
CA ALA A 272 5.18 13.94 -7.38
C ALA A 272 4.82 14.72 -6.10
N HIS A 273 4.22 15.91 -6.21
CA HIS A 273 3.72 16.68 -5.06
C HIS A 273 2.72 15.88 -4.21
N LEU A 274 1.93 14.98 -4.83
CA LEU A 274 0.95 14.16 -4.13
C LEU A 274 1.59 13.16 -3.15
N LEU A 275 2.84 12.74 -3.41
CA LEU A 275 3.58 11.87 -2.49
C LEU A 275 3.86 12.57 -1.16
N PHE A 276 4.28 13.84 -1.24
CA PHE A 276 4.86 14.57 -0.11
C PHE A 276 3.85 15.43 0.68
N ASN A 277 2.71 15.76 0.09
CA ASN A 277 1.67 16.54 0.77
C ASN A 277 1.21 15.86 2.08
N ASP A 278 1.18 16.66 3.15
CA ASP A 278 0.75 16.27 4.51
C ASP A 278 1.46 15.00 5.05
N MET A 279 2.69 14.72 4.61
CA MET A 279 3.45 13.58 5.08
C MET A 279 4.01 13.81 6.51
N PRO A 280 3.76 12.90 7.47
CA PRO A 280 4.42 12.94 8.77
C PRO A 280 5.94 12.80 8.65
N ASN A 281 6.70 13.44 9.54
CA ASN A 281 8.16 13.42 9.51
C ASN A 281 8.75 12.00 9.52
N SER A 282 8.20 11.08 10.32
CA SER A 282 8.66 9.69 10.40
C SER A 282 8.60 8.96 9.06
N LEU A 283 7.56 9.23 8.27
CA LEU A 283 7.45 8.64 6.94
C LEU A 283 8.34 9.35 5.94
N LEU A 284 8.49 10.68 6.03
CA LEU A 284 9.40 11.44 5.18
C LEU A 284 10.84 10.93 5.31
N GLU A 285 11.29 10.65 6.53
CA GLU A 285 12.59 10.05 6.80
C GLU A 285 12.74 8.67 6.14
N LYS A 286 11.69 7.83 6.19
CA LYS A 286 11.68 6.52 5.51
C LYS A 286 11.72 6.67 3.99
N VAL A 287 10.99 7.62 3.40
CA VAL A 287 11.06 7.90 1.95
C VAL A 287 12.46 8.35 1.55
N GLU A 288 13.06 9.27 2.31
CA GLU A 288 14.42 9.73 2.08
C GLU A 288 15.42 8.57 2.14
N GLN A 289 15.27 7.69 3.13
CA GLN A 289 16.08 6.49 3.25
C GLN A 289 15.91 5.57 2.03
N ILE A 290 14.68 5.27 1.60
CA ILE A 290 14.43 4.40 0.45
C ILE A 290 15.01 5.02 -0.83
N VAL A 291 14.74 6.29 -1.12
CA VAL A 291 15.28 6.98 -2.29
C VAL A 291 16.81 6.91 -2.31
N ARG A 292 17.46 7.14 -1.16
CA ARG A 292 18.92 7.06 -1.05
C ARG A 292 19.46 5.64 -1.28
N LEU A 293 18.78 4.63 -0.77
CA LEU A 293 19.26 3.24 -0.78
C LEU A 293 18.91 2.50 -2.07
N ILE A 294 17.77 2.78 -2.71
CA ILE A 294 17.33 2.07 -3.92
C ILE A 294 18.32 2.24 -5.09
N ARG A 295 19.13 3.30 -5.05
CA ARG A 295 20.25 3.51 -5.98
C ARG A 295 21.23 2.32 -6.00
N SER A 296 21.59 1.76 -4.83
CA SER A 296 22.51 0.61 -4.75
C SER A 296 21.92 -0.69 -5.30
N LYS A 297 20.58 -0.74 -5.41
CA LYS A 297 19.82 -1.80 -6.08
C LYS A 297 19.75 -1.60 -7.60
N GLY A 298 20.32 -0.51 -8.11
CA GLY A 298 20.34 -0.19 -9.55
C GLY A 298 19.06 0.45 -10.05
N VAL A 299 18.24 1.04 -9.17
CA VAL A 299 16.97 1.69 -9.55
C VAL A 299 17.11 3.20 -9.60
N GLY A 300 16.64 3.82 -10.69
CA GLY A 300 16.51 5.27 -10.81
C GLY A 300 15.12 5.74 -10.42
N VAL A 301 15.02 6.93 -9.82
CA VAL A 301 13.72 7.53 -9.42
C VAL A 301 13.68 8.96 -9.93
N TYR A 302 12.64 9.30 -10.69
CA TYR A 302 12.47 10.60 -11.32
C TYR A 302 11.14 11.21 -10.86
N PHE A 303 11.22 12.33 -10.15
CA PHE A 303 10.04 13.06 -9.71
C PHE A 303 9.65 14.08 -10.78
N CYS A 304 8.40 14.01 -11.24
CA CYS A 304 7.83 14.97 -12.16
C CYS A 304 6.83 15.83 -11.40
N THR A 305 7.07 17.14 -11.30
CA THR A 305 6.21 18.06 -10.55
C THR A 305 6.03 19.38 -11.29
N GLN A 306 5.01 20.15 -10.93
CA GLN A 306 4.82 21.48 -11.50
C GLN A 306 5.77 22.50 -10.89
N ASN A 307 6.04 22.37 -9.58
CA ASN A 307 6.87 23.28 -8.82
C ASN A 307 7.92 22.49 -8.02
N PRO A 308 9.22 22.82 -8.14
CA PRO A 308 10.26 22.14 -7.36
C PRO A 308 10.09 22.31 -5.84
N ALA A 309 9.43 23.38 -5.38
CA ALA A 309 9.18 23.63 -3.96
C ALA A 309 8.21 22.62 -3.32
N ASP A 310 7.47 21.85 -4.13
CA ASP A 310 6.58 20.78 -3.64
C ASP A 310 7.37 19.52 -3.20
N ILE A 311 8.68 19.47 -3.48
CA ILE A 311 9.55 18.36 -3.12
C ILE A 311 10.40 18.78 -1.91
N PRO A 312 10.45 17.99 -0.83
CA PRO A 312 11.27 18.29 0.34
C PRO A 312 12.75 18.47 -0.01
N GLN A 313 13.41 19.43 0.65
CA GLN A 313 14.80 19.80 0.35
C GLN A 313 15.78 18.62 0.49
N THR A 314 15.55 17.72 1.45
CA THR A 314 16.40 16.55 1.66
C THR A 314 16.31 15.57 0.48
N ILE A 315 15.12 15.40 -0.09
CA ILE A 315 14.88 14.62 -1.32
C ILE A 315 15.49 15.33 -2.53
N LEU A 316 15.27 16.65 -2.69
CA LEU A 316 15.84 17.44 -3.79
C LEU A 316 17.37 17.30 -3.86
N GLY A 317 18.05 17.18 -2.71
CA GLY A 317 19.48 16.95 -2.63
C GLY A 317 19.96 15.59 -3.16
N GLN A 318 19.06 14.60 -3.26
CA GLN A 318 19.34 13.29 -3.85
C GLN A 318 19.13 13.24 -5.37
N LEU A 319 18.49 14.25 -5.96
CA LEU A 319 18.13 14.27 -7.38
C LEU A 319 19.27 14.87 -8.22
N GLY A 320 20.06 13.99 -8.84
CA GLY A 320 21.25 14.37 -9.59
C GLY A 320 20.96 14.89 -11.00
N ASN A 321 20.02 14.27 -11.73
CA ASN A 321 19.66 14.66 -13.10
C ASN A 321 18.51 15.67 -13.11
N ARG A 322 18.61 16.76 -13.86
CA ARG A 322 17.61 17.84 -13.83
C ARG A 322 17.15 18.28 -15.22
N VAL A 323 15.84 18.40 -15.37
CA VAL A 323 15.17 19.03 -16.52
C VAL A 323 14.12 20.02 -16.01
N GLN A 324 14.35 21.31 -16.23
CA GLN A 324 13.47 22.39 -15.83
C GLN A 324 12.87 23.05 -17.06
N HIS A 325 11.60 22.83 -17.30
CA HIS A 325 10.80 23.59 -18.26
C HIS A 325 10.37 24.95 -17.69
N ALA A 326 9.73 25.76 -18.52
CA ALA A 326 9.23 27.07 -18.14
C ALA A 326 8.41 27.04 -16.85
N LEU A 327 8.69 28.00 -15.95
CA LEU A 327 7.82 28.33 -14.81
C LEU A 327 7.22 29.71 -15.06
N ARG A 328 5.97 29.89 -14.65
CA ARG A 328 5.27 31.17 -14.79
C ARG A 328 5.29 31.87 -13.43
N ALA A 329 6.04 32.97 -13.33
CA ALA A 329 6.20 33.71 -12.09
C ALA A 329 5.17 34.85 -11.94
N TYR A 330 3.95 34.53 -11.49
CA TYR A 330 2.90 35.54 -11.29
C TYR A 330 2.75 35.96 -9.82
N THR A 331 3.03 35.05 -8.90
CA THR A 331 2.90 35.24 -7.46
C THR A 331 4.26 35.26 -6.76
N PRO A 332 4.35 35.78 -5.51
CA PRO A 332 5.55 35.66 -4.69
C PRO A 332 5.99 34.20 -4.46
N ASN A 333 5.05 33.25 -4.42
CA ASN A 333 5.36 31.83 -4.30
C ASN A 333 5.99 31.28 -5.58
N ASP A 334 5.51 31.71 -6.75
CA ASP A 334 6.11 31.32 -8.03
C ASP A 334 7.52 31.90 -8.18
N GLN A 335 7.76 33.12 -7.72
CA GLN A 335 9.10 33.71 -7.70
C GLN A 335 10.06 32.90 -6.81
N LYS A 336 9.60 32.46 -5.63
CA LYS A 336 10.37 31.54 -4.78
C LYS A 336 10.65 30.23 -5.50
N ALA A 337 9.68 29.67 -6.21
CA ALA A 337 9.84 28.44 -6.98
C ALA A 337 10.92 28.58 -8.06
N VAL A 338 10.90 29.67 -8.82
CA VAL A 338 11.90 29.99 -9.85
C VAL A 338 13.30 30.11 -9.23
N LYS A 339 13.42 30.81 -8.10
CA LYS A 339 14.68 30.94 -7.37
C LYS A 339 15.21 29.60 -6.85
N VAL A 340 14.33 28.76 -6.29
CA VAL A 340 14.69 27.41 -5.84
C VAL A 340 15.17 26.57 -7.02
N ALA A 341 14.45 26.59 -8.14
CA ALA A 341 14.87 25.90 -9.37
C ALA A 341 16.26 26.35 -9.81
N ALA A 342 16.48 27.66 -9.96
CA ALA A 342 17.74 28.22 -10.43
C ALA A 342 18.93 27.84 -9.54
N ASN A 343 18.76 27.93 -8.22
CA ASN A 343 19.81 27.59 -7.24
C ASN A 343 20.19 26.11 -7.22
N THR A 344 19.39 25.24 -7.84
CA THR A 344 19.71 23.81 -7.90
C THR A 344 20.59 23.42 -9.08
N PHE A 345 20.85 24.35 -9.99
CA PHE A 345 21.70 24.14 -11.14
C PHE A 345 23.14 24.58 -10.89
N ARG A 346 24.07 23.91 -11.57
CA ARG A 346 25.43 24.45 -11.72
C ARG A 346 25.36 25.65 -12.68
N PRO A 347 25.78 26.87 -12.26
CA PRO A 347 25.62 28.08 -13.05
C PRO A 347 26.32 28.01 -14.42
N ASN A 348 25.72 28.68 -15.40
CA ASN A 348 26.31 28.86 -16.73
C ASN A 348 26.64 30.35 -16.95
N PRO A 349 27.91 30.74 -17.17
CA PRO A 349 28.28 32.13 -17.44
C PRO A 349 27.62 32.76 -18.67
N LYS A 350 27.05 31.95 -19.58
CA LYS A 350 26.43 32.42 -20.82
C LYS A 350 25.05 33.06 -20.61
N PHE A 351 24.35 32.75 -19.51
CA PHE A 351 23.02 33.29 -19.23
C PHE A 351 22.67 33.23 -17.74
N ASP A 352 21.78 34.12 -17.29
CA ASP A 352 21.22 34.02 -15.95
C ASP A 352 20.17 32.89 -15.87
N THR A 353 20.36 31.96 -14.96
CA THR A 353 19.51 30.77 -14.83
C THR A 353 18.09 31.12 -14.36
N GLU A 354 17.95 32.10 -13.47
CA GLU A 354 16.67 32.53 -12.92
C GLU A 354 15.82 33.21 -14.01
N GLU A 355 16.44 34.13 -14.75
CA GLU A 355 15.85 34.82 -15.88
C GLU A 355 15.45 33.81 -16.98
N ALA A 356 16.37 32.91 -17.35
CA ALA A 356 16.14 31.93 -18.41
C ALA A 356 14.91 31.06 -18.15
N ILE A 357 14.68 30.59 -16.92
CA ILE A 357 13.51 29.78 -16.54
C ILE A 357 12.18 30.44 -16.93
N THR A 358 12.09 31.76 -16.79
CA THR A 358 10.86 32.53 -17.11
C THR A 358 10.68 32.78 -18.60
N GLN A 359 11.76 32.67 -19.38
CA GLN A 359 11.80 32.95 -20.82
C GLN A 359 11.76 31.69 -21.70
N LEU A 360 11.72 30.50 -21.10
CA LEU A 360 11.65 29.24 -21.83
C LEU A 360 10.35 29.11 -22.63
N ASN A 361 10.47 28.68 -23.88
CA ASN A 361 9.32 28.33 -24.72
C ASN A 361 8.83 26.90 -24.44
N THR A 362 7.64 26.55 -24.93
CA THR A 362 7.13 25.18 -24.83
C THR A 362 8.03 24.20 -25.56
N GLY A 363 8.50 23.15 -24.87
CA GLY A 363 9.46 22.16 -25.39
C GLY A 363 10.93 22.56 -25.19
N GLU A 364 11.18 23.78 -24.74
CA GLU A 364 12.49 24.22 -24.27
C GLU A 364 12.63 23.90 -22.77
N ALA A 365 13.86 23.64 -22.35
CA ALA A 365 14.19 23.36 -20.95
C ALA A 365 15.62 23.80 -20.62
N LEU A 366 15.85 24.07 -19.33
CA LEU A 366 17.17 24.03 -18.73
C LEU A 366 17.49 22.60 -18.32
N VAL A 367 18.61 22.06 -18.80
CA VAL A 367 19.00 20.67 -18.61
C VAL A 367 20.37 20.61 -17.95
N SER A 368 20.50 19.78 -16.93
CA SER A 368 21.78 19.47 -16.28
C SER A 368 21.80 17.99 -15.91
N PHE A 369 22.55 17.21 -16.67
CA PHE A 369 22.82 15.81 -16.37
C PHE A 369 24.18 15.65 -15.69
N LEU A 370 24.39 14.51 -15.05
CA LEU A 370 25.65 14.22 -14.37
C LEU A 370 26.76 13.88 -15.38
N ASP A 371 28.00 14.15 -15.00
CA ASP A 371 29.20 13.68 -15.69
C ASP A 371 29.60 12.26 -15.25
N GLU A 372 30.68 11.73 -15.83
CA GLU A 372 31.22 10.39 -15.51
C GLU A 372 31.66 10.24 -14.03
N LYS A 373 31.90 11.35 -13.32
CA LYS A 373 32.25 11.37 -11.90
C LYS A 373 31.01 11.53 -11.01
N GLY A 374 29.83 11.68 -11.60
CA GLY A 374 28.58 11.91 -10.90
C GLY A 374 28.39 13.35 -10.42
N ALA A 375 29.17 14.31 -10.94
CA ALA A 375 28.99 15.74 -10.66
C ALA A 375 28.02 16.38 -11.67
N PRO A 376 27.16 17.32 -11.25
CA PRO A 376 26.29 18.04 -12.18
C PRO A 376 27.09 18.81 -13.23
N GLN A 377 26.76 18.59 -14.50
CA GLN A 377 27.29 19.41 -15.59
C GLN A 377 26.68 20.82 -15.54
N MET A 378 27.33 21.78 -16.20
CA MET A 378 26.78 23.14 -16.33
C MET A 378 25.39 23.08 -16.95
N VAL A 379 24.49 23.95 -16.48
CA VAL A 379 23.13 23.99 -17.00
C VAL A 379 23.14 24.50 -18.45
N GLU A 380 22.46 23.77 -19.32
CA GLU A 380 22.31 24.11 -20.73
C GLU A 380 20.86 24.47 -21.03
N ARG A 381 20.65 25.52 -21.83
CA ARG A 381 19.33 25.83 -22.41
C ARG A 381 19.20 25.05 -23.71
N ALA A 382 18.22 24.16 -23.80
CA ALA A 382 18.09 23.21 -24.91
C ALA A 382 16.63 22.86 -25.23
N ASN A 383 16.39 22.38 -26.45
CA ASN A 383 15.11 21.83 -26.87
C ASN A 383 15.06 20.33 -26.58
N ILE A 384 14.04 19.90 -25.85
CA ILE A 384 13.81 18.47 -25.59
C ILE A 384 13.45 17.77 -26.91
N LEU A 385 14.05 16.61 -27.13
CA LEU A 385 13.77 15.84 -28.33
C LEU A 385 12.29 15.41 -28.39
N PRO A 386 11.67 15.48 -29.57
CA PRO A 386 10.35 14.92 -29.78
C PRO A 386 10.35 13.41 -29.50
N PRO A 387 9.24 12.84 -29.01
CA PRO A 387 9.12 11.41 -28.79
C PRO A 387 9.00 10.65 -30.12
N GLN A 388 9.48 9.42 -30.13
CA GLN A 388 9.37 8.47 -31.23
C GLN A 388 8.01 7.76 -31.24
N GLY A 389 7.39 7.58 -30.07
CA GLY A 389 6.04 7.03 -29.92
C GLY A 389 4.94 8.08 -30.11
N GLN A 390 3.68 7.63 -30.12
CA GLN A 390 2.51 8.51 -30.22
C GLN A 390 2.42 9.43 -28.99
N ILE A 391 2.10 10.71 -29.21
CA ILE A 391 1.74 11.61 -28.10
C ILE A 391 0.24 11.54 -27.86
N GLY A 392 -0.14 11.31 -26.61
CA GLY A 392 -1.53 11.27 -26.15
C GLY A 392 -2.10 9.86 -26.17
N PRO A 393 -3.32 9.68 -25.66
CA PRO A 393 -3.86 8.37 -25.32
C PRO A 393 -4.11 7.47 -26.53
N ILE A 394 -4.04 6.15 -26.30
CA ILE A 394 -4.60 5.14 -27.20
C ILE A 394 -6.10 4.93 -26.93
N THR A 395 -6.79 4.27 -27.86
CA THR A 395 -8.20 3.90 -27.66
C THR A 395 -8.35 2.76 -26.63
N ALA A 396 -9.54 2.62 -26.04
CA ALA A 396 -9.83 1.54 -25.10
C ALA A 396 -9.64 0.15 -25.74
N GLY A 397 -10.07 -0.04 -26.99
CA GLY A 397 -9.89 -1.32 -27.70
C GLY A 397 -8.42 -1.68 -27.96
N GLU A 398 -7.58 -0.67 -28.24
CA GLU A 398 -6.13 -0.89 -28.39
C GLU A 398 -5.48 -1.25 -27.05
N ARG A 399 -5.89 -0.59 -25.96
CA ARG A 399 -5.45 -0.90 -24.61
C ARG A 399 -5.79 -2.34 -24.23
N ASP A 400 -7.04 -2.76 -24.44
CA ASP A 400 -7.50 -4.12 -24.14
C ASP A 400 -6.71 -5.17 -24.93
N GLN A 401 -6.40 -4.89 -26.19
CA GLN A 401 -5.57 -5.76 -27.02
C GLN A 401 -4.15 -5.91 -26.46
N ILE A 402 -3.55 -4.81 -26.00
CA ILE A 402 -2.21 -4.83 -25.37
C ILE A 402 -2.24 -5.62 -24.06
N ILE A 403 -3.25 -5.41 -23.21
CA ILE A 403 -3.41 -6.14 -21.94
C ILE A 403 -3.54 -7.65 -22.20
N ARG A 404 -4.43 -8.06 -23.12
CA ARG A 404 -4.68 -9.48 -23.42
C ARG A 404 -3.52 -10.19 -24.12
N SER A 405 -2.62 -9.45 -24.75
CA SER A 405 -1.45 -10.02 -25.43
C SER A 405 -0.20 -10.06 -24.55
N SER A 406 -0.28 -9.54 -23.31
CA SER A 406 0.84 -9.56 -22.40
C SER A 406 1.13 -10.97 -21.88
N LEU A 407 2.39 -11.22 -21.51
CA LEU A 407 2.83 -12.51 -20.95
C LEU A 407 2.24 -12.83 -19.58
N ILE A 408 1.80 -11.81 -18.85
CA ILE A 408 1.29 -11.90 -17.47
C ILE A 408 -0.24 -11.94 -17.41
N TYR A 409 -0.92 -11.84 -18.56
CA TYR A 409 -2.37 -11.94 -18.62
C TYR A 409 -2.85 -13.31 -18.11
N GLY A 410 -3.85 -13.29 -17.24
CA GLY A 410 -4.39 -14.45 -16.54
C GLY A 410 -3.77 -14.71 -15.16
N VAL A 411 -2.61 -14.11 -14.84
CA VAL A 411 -2.00 -14.23 -13.51
C VAL A 411 -2.73 -13.32 -12.53
N TYR A 412 -2.68 -12.02 -12.79
CA TYR A 412 -3.25 -11.01 -11.89
C TYR A 412 -4.77 -10.85 -12.02
N GLU A 413 -5.35 -11.31 -13.14
CA GLU A 413 -6.80 -11.32 -13.32
C GLU A 413 -7.52 -12.35 -12.43
N GLN A 414 -6.81 -13.40 -11.99
CA GLN A 414 -7.37 -14.44 -11.12
C GLN A 414 -7.20 -14.06 -9.65
N LEU A 415 -8.31 -13.84 -8.94
CA LEU A 415 -8.27 -13.62 -7.50
C LEU A 415 -8.05 -14.94 -6.78
N ILE A 416 -7.13 -14.96 -5.82
CA ILE A 416 -6.84 -16.12 -4.98
C ILE A 416 -7.37 -15.82 -3.57
N ASP A 417 -8.25 -16.67 -3.06
CA ASP A 417 -8.80 -16.60 -1.70
C ASP A 417 -8.28 -17.81 -0.91
N ARG A 418 -7.26 -17.58 -0.06
CA ARG A 418 -6.69 -18.59 0.84
C ARG A 418 -7.37 -18.53 2.20
N GLU A 419 -7.24 -19.59 2.98
CA GLU A 419 -7.67 -19.57 4.38
C GLU A 419 -6.84 -18.56 5.17
N SER A 420 -7.48 -17.54 5.75
CA SER A 420 -6.84 -16.42 6.45
C SER A 420 -7.43 -16.21 7.85
N ALA A 421 -7.06 -15.11 8.51
CA ALA A 421 -7.53 -14.80 9.85
C ALA A 421 -9.06 -14.72 9.91
N TYR A 422 -9.71 -14.26 8.84
CA TYR A 422 -11.16 -14.19 8.78
C TYR A 422 -11.81 -15.57 8.96
N GLU A 423 -11.43 -16.57 8.17
CA GLU A 423 -12.04 -17.91 8.19
C GLU A 423 -11.75 -18.60 9.53
N ILE A 424 -10.48 -18.59 9.98
CA ILE A 424 -10.05 -19.27 11.21
C ILE A 424 -10.76 -18.67 12.43
N LEU A 425 -10.81 -17.33 12.55
CA LEU A 425 -11.42 -16.68 13.70
C LEU A 425 -12.95 -16.76 13.67
N SER A 426 -13.56 -16.77 12.48
CA SER A 426 -15.01 -16.97 12.35
C SER A 426 -15.41 -18.37 12.79
N GLN A 427 -14.71 -19.40 12.31
CA GLN A 427 -14.94 -20.78 12.75
C GLN A 427 -14.78 -20.95 14.26
N LYS A 428 -13.73 -20.35 14.85
CA LYS A 428 -13.53 -20.38 16.31
C LYS A 428 -14.65 -19.69 17.07
N GLN A 429 -15.18 -18.58 16.55
CA GLN A 429 -16.30 -17.86 17.16
C GLN A 429 -17.59 -18.70 17.13
N ASP A 430 -17.87 -19.36 16.01
CA ASP A 430 -19.04 -20.21 15.84
C ASP A 430 -19.00 -21.41 16.80
N LEU A 431 -17.83 -22.05 16.94
CA LEU A 431 -17.61 -23.14 17.91
C LEU A 431 -17.86 -22.67 19.35
N LEU A 432 -17.32 -21.51 19.75
CA LEU A 432 -17.53 -20.96 21.09
C LEU A 432 -19.00 -20.54 21.33
N ALA A 433 -19.69 -20.06 20.30
CA ALA A 433 -21.11 -19.72 20.37
C ALA A 433 -21.96 -20.99 20.57
N GLU A 434 -21.64 -22.07 19.87
CA GLU A 434 -22.27 -23.37 20.02
C GLU A 434 -22.05 -23.94 21.42
N GLU A 435 -20.81 -23.94 21.93
CA GLU A 435 -20.50 -24.40 23.29
C GLU A 435 -21.26 -23.60 24.35
N ARG A 436 -21.39 -22.28 24.18
CA ARG A 436 -22.17 -21.42 25.09
C ARG A 436 -23.65 -21.73 25.01
N ARG A 437 -24.20 -21.98 23.82
CA ARG A 437 -25.60 -22.37 23.64
C ARG A 437 -25.87 -23.70 24.35
N MET A 438 -25.05 -24.72 24.10
CA MET A 438 -25.14 -26.02 24.74
C MET A 438 -25.03 -25.92 26.28
N ALA A 439 -24.11 -25.09 26.79
CA ALA A 439 -23.96 -24.87 28.23
C ALA A 439 -25.15 -24.10 28.85
N ALA A 440 -25.79 -23.20 28.09
CA ALA A 440 -26.99 -22.48 28.53
C ALA A 440 -28.21 -23.41 28.54
N GLU A 441 -28.39 -24.22 27.50
CA GLU A 441 -29.44 -25.25 27.42
C GLU A 441 -29.29 -26.28 28.54
N GLU A 442 -28.06 -26.73 28.83
CA GLU A 442 -27.81 -27.66 29.93
C GLU A 442 -28.12 -27.03 31.30
N LYS A 443 -27.74 -25.76 31.51
CA LYS A 443 -28.12 -25.02 32.72
C LYS A 443 -29.63 -24.89 32.87
N GLU A 444 -30.34 -24.65 31.77
CA GLU A 444 -31.80 -24.54 31.78
C GLU A 444 -32.46 -25.90 32.06
N ARG A 445 -31.98 -26.98 31.43
CA ARG A 445 -32.42 -28.36 31.74
C ARG A 445 -32.22 -28.70 33.22
N ILE A 446 -31.05 -28.39 33.78
CA ILE A 446 -30.77 -28.60 35.21
C ILE A 446 -31.68 -27.74 36.08
N ARG A 447 -32.02 -26.50 35.65
CA ARG A 447 -32.95 -25.63 36.38
C ARG A 447 -34.36 -26.21 36.40
N ILE A 448 -34.88 -26.61 35.24
CA ILE A 448 -36.20 -27.24 35.10
C ILE A 448 -36.26 -28.53 35.93
N GLN A 449 -35.23 -29.38 35.85
CA GLN A 449 -35.20 -30.63 36.61
C GLN A 449 -35.16 -30.39 38.13
N LYS A 450 -34.47 -29.35 38.61
CA LYS A 450 -34.49 -28.95 40.03
C LYS A 450 -35.84 -28.38 40.46
N GLU A 451 -36.53 -27.65 39.58
CA GLU A 451 -37.87 -27.14 39.84
C GLU A 451 -38.90 -28.27 39.89
N GLU A 452 -38.82 -29.23 38.97
CA GLU A 452 -39.64 -30.45 38.97
C GLU A 452 -39.38 -31.32 40.20
N GLU A 453 -38.13 -31.55 40.59
CA GLU A 453 -37.80 -32.26 41.85
C GLU A 453 -38.35 -31.54 43.08
N LYS A 454 -38.31 -30.20 43.10
CA LYS A 454 -38.83 -29.40 44.21
C LYS A 454 -40.36 -29.49 44.26
N ALA A 455 -41.03 -29.38 43.12
CA ALA A 455 -42.48 -29.54 43.00
C ALA A 455 -42.93 -30.97 43.38
N ALA A 456 -42.19 -32.01 42.97
CA ALA A 456 -42.45 -33.39 43.33
C ALA A 456 -42.29 -33.62 44.86
N ARG A 457 -41.25 -33.06 45.48
CA ARG A 457 -41.06 -33.12 46.94
C ARG A 457 -42.16 -32.37 47.71
N GLU A 458 -42.64 -31.26 47.16
CA GLU A 458 -43.73 -30.49 47.76
C GLU A 458 -45.08 -31.23 47.65
N ALA A 459 -45.37 -31.82 46.48
CA ALA A 459 -46.51 -32.70 46.29
C ALA A 459 -46.47 -33.95 47.20
N GLU A 460 -45.29 -34.55 47.40
CA GLU A 460 -45.11 -35.67 48.34
C GLU A 460 -45.34 -35.23 49.80
N ARG A 461 -44.89 -34.02 50.18
CA ARG A 461 -45.17 -33.42 51.49
C ARG A 461 -46.66 -33.18 51.71
N VAL A 462 -47.36 -32.64 50.72
CA VAL A 462 -48.82 -32.42 50.79
C VAL A 462 -49.56 -33.76 50.91
N LYS A 463 -49.21 -34.76 50.10
CA LYS A 463 -49.79 -36.11 50.21
C LYS A 463 -49.51 -36.76 51.58
N ARG A 464 -48.32 -36.61 52.14
CA ARG A 464 -48.01 -37.08 53.51
C ARG A 464 -48.79 -36.33 54.59
N ALA A 465 -49.03 -35.04 54.41
CA ALA A 465 -49.84 -34.23 55.34
C ALA A 465 -51.33 -34.63 55.28
N GLU A 466 -51.87 -34.86 54.07
CA GLU A 466 -53.23 -35.38 53.89
C GLU A 466 -53.40 -36.81 54.42
N ALA A 467 -52.40 -37.68 54.23
CA ALA A 467 -52.39 -39.03 54.80
C ALA A 467 -52.34 -39.00 56.34
N ARG A 468 -51.66 -38.02 56.94
CA ARG A 468 -51.69 -37.78 58.40
C ARG A 468 -53.04 -37.28 58.87
N LYS A 469 -53.68 -36.34 58.15
CA LYS A 469 -55.04 -35.86 58.45
C LYS A 469 -56.08 -36.98 58.33
N ARG A 470 -56.00 -37.83 57.31
CA ARG A 470 -56.90 -39.00 57.18
C ARG A 470 -56.69 -40.03 58.28
N LYS A 471 -55.46 -40.18 58.78
CA LYS A 471 -55.17 -40.99 59.99
C LYS A 471 -55.71 -40.35 61.27
N GLU A 472 -55.75 -39.03 61.38
CA GLU A 472 -56.39 -38.32 62.50
C GLU A 472 -57.92 -38.39 62.44
N GLU A 473 -58.53 -38.32 61.25
CA GLU A 473 -59.99 -38.43 61.07
C GLU A 473 -60.52 -39.87 61.25
N GLN A 474 -59.70 -40.90 60.99
CA GLN A 474 -60.01 -42.29 61.34
C GLN A 474 -59.67 -42.66 62.79
N GLY A 475 -59.09 -41.74 63.57
CA GLY A 475 -58.55 -41.99 64.91
C GLY A 475 -59.49 -41.67 66.09
N ILE A 476 -60.77 -41.37 65.86
CA ILE A 476 -61.73 -41.08 66.95
C ILE A 476 -62.40 -42.37 67.49
N LEU A 477 -61.95 -43.56 67.07
CA LEU A 477 -62.44 -44.83 67.63
C LEU A 477 -61.30 -45.82 67.85
N GLY A 478 -60.62 -45.67 68.99
CA GLY A 478 -59.65 -46.67 69.44
C GLY A 478 -58.52 -46.07 70.27
N ASP A 479 -58.85 -45.63 71.48
CA ASP A 479 -57.84 -45.38 72.51
C ASP A 479 -57.23 -46.71 72.99
N LEU A 480 -56.00 -46.62 73.52
CA LEU A 480 -55.16 -47.64 74.18
C LEU A 480 -54.41 -48.69 73.31
N LEU A 481 -53.12 -48.43 73.03
CA LEU A 481 -51.98 -49.03 73.76
C LEU A 481 -50.60 -48.65 73.16
N GLU A 482 -49.70 -48.25 74.07
CA GLU A 482 -48.24 -48.43 74.06
C GLU A 482 -47.30 -47.60 73.13
N GLN A 483 -46.91 -46.44 73.67
CA GLN A 483 -45.54 -46.11 74.13
C GLN A 483 -44.28 -46.37 73.26
N VAL A 484 -43.50 -45.28 73.14
CA VAL A 484 -42.04 -45.13 73.01
C VAL A 484 -41.41 -45.20 71.61
N GLY A 485 -40.95 -44.02 71.16
CA GLY A 485 -40.00 -43.88 70.06
C GLY A 485 -39.67 -42.42 69.73
N LYS A 486 -39.27 -41.61 70.73
CA LYS A 486 -38.83 -40.23 70.52
C LYS A 486 -37.43 -40.18 69.88
N SER A 487 -37.29 -39.19 68.99
CA SER A 487 -36.09 -38.37 68.71
C SER A 487 -35.11 -38.90 67.64
N THR A 488 -34.54 -38.11 66.72
CA THR A 488 -34.56 -36.65 66.52
C THR A 488 -34.28 -36.37 65.04
N SER A 489 -35.08 -35.52 64.40
CA SER A 489 -34.69 -34.84 63.17
C SER A 489 -34.11 -33.48 63.51
N ARG A 490 -32.97 -33.12 62.92
CA ARG A 490 -32.70 -31.74 62.47
C ARG A 490 -31.63 -31.77 61.37
N GLN A 491 -32.10 -31.51 60.15
CA GLN A 491 -31.30 -30.92 59.08
C GLN A 491 -30.83 -29.53 59.51
N ILE A 492 -29.69 -29.07 59.00
CA ILE A 492 -29.51 -27.75 58.39
C ILE A 492 -28.51 -27.90 57.23
N SER A 493 -28.88 -27.34 56.10
CA SER A 493 -28.14 -27.32 54.84
C SER A 493 -27.34 -26.02 54.68
N TYR A 494 -26.20 -26.13 54.00
CA TYR A 494 -25.57 -25.20 53.04
C TYR A 494 -25.27 -23.73 53.44
N GLN A 495 -23.98 -23.38 53.52
CA GLN A 495 -23.25 -22.52 52.56
C GLN A 495 -21.90 -22.08 53.16
N ILE A 496 -20.83 -22.16 52.37
CA ILE A 496 -19.89 -21.05 52.08
C ILE A 496 -18.90 -21.60 51.03
N GLY A 497 -18.83 -20.90 49.90
CA GLY A 497 -17.70 -20.99 48.98
C GLY A 497 -16.90 -19.69 49.04
N LYS A 498 -15.59 -19.79 49.30
CA LYS A 498 -14.48 -19.13 48.58
C LYS A 498 -13.16 -19.35 49.32
N THR A 499 -12.06 -19.25 48.54
CA THR A 499 -10.63 -19.40 48.88
C THR A 499 -10.23 -20.89 48.85
N ILE A 500 -9.40 -21.39 47.93
CA ILE A 500 -8.07 -20.91 47.50
C ILE A 500 -7.86 -21.23 46.00
N THR A 501 -7.45 -20.23 45.24
CA THR A 501 -6.67 -20.38 44.01
C THR A 501 -5.19 -20.56 44.36
N ARG A 502 -4.48 -21.30 43.48
CA ARG A 502 -3.01 -21.49 43.37
C ARG A 502 -2.35 -22.60 44.20
N GLY A 503 -1.75 -23.52 43.44
CA GLY A 503 -0.45 -24.11 43.74
C GLY A 503 -0.51 -25.57 44.18
N LEU A 504 0.36 -26.39 43.57
CA LEU A 504 0.75 -27.74 44.01
C LEU A 504 -0.10 -28.92 43.52
N LEU A 505 -0.36 -29.00 42.21
CA LEU A 505 -0.44 -30.30 41.52
C LEU A 505 0.29 -30.24 40.17
N GLY A 506 1.48 -29.67 40.21
CA GLY A 506 2.59 -30.12 39.37
C GLY A 506 3.40 -31.11 40.21
N GLY A 507 3.56 -32.33 39.70
CA GLY A 507 4.40 -33.35 40.31
C GLY A 507 3.63 -34.61 40.67
N LEU A 508 3.30 -35.41 39.66
CA LEU A 508 3.20 -36.88 39.75
C LEU A 508 2.99 -37.50 38.35
N PHE A 509 3.82 -37.09 37.38
CA PHE A 509 4.16 -37.92 36.22
C PHE A 509 5.63 -37.69 35.87
N GLY A 510 6.45 -38.74 36.03
CA GLY A 510 7.72 -38.91 35.32
C GLY A 510 9.01 -38.54 36.04
N LYS A 511 9.54 -39.45 36.87
CA LYS A 511 10.98 -39.58 37.15
C LYS A 511 11.56 -40.65 36.22
N ARG A 512 12.42 -40.25 35.29
CA ARG A 512 13.85 -40.61 35.26
C ARG A 512 14.57 -39.82 34.17
#